data_AF-A0A9W7BCN8-F1
#
_entry.id   AF-A0A9W7BCN8-F1
#
_cell.length_a   1.000
_cell.length_b   1.000
_cell.length_c   1.000
_cell.angle_alpha   90.00
_cell.angle_beta   90.00
_cell.angle_gamma   90.00
#
_symmetry.space_group_name_H-M   'P 1'
#
loop_
_entity.id
_entity.type
_entity.pdbx_description
1 polymer ?
#
loop_
_entity_poly.entity_id
_entity_poly.type
_entity_poly.pdbx_seq_one_letter_code
_entity_poly.pdbx_strand_id
1 'polypeptide(L)'
;MRWLDRKWHKVVEKKLTELEDEPFGEIIVHGGNDGSDEGWSIARRNWLTQVTKVVFLLNITKVGDCACFYAKLLVAVDIPEGITSIGRASFLGCDSLKYITFPKSLRLIGEACFCMCSSLERVDLLHTNAQELGLDAFYGCTSLREMKIPDSLQKFGEHVFRNCYELVPWLGDINLIDFDDGTPSEVTYEVVAHLRSIQ
;
A
#
# COMPACT_ATOMS: atom_id res chain seq x y z
N MET A 1 -6.79 1.73 -18.44
CA MET A 1 -5.82 2.83 -18.59
C MET A 1 -6.49 4.17 -18.94
N ARG A 2 -7.45 4.68 -18.14
CA ARG A 2 -8.23 5.91 -18.47
C ARG A 2 -8.36 6.90 -17.29
N TRP A 3 -7.44 6.85 -16.32
CA TRP A 3 -7.62 7.50 -15.01
C TRP A 3 -6.59 8.59 -14.67
N LEU A 4 -5.63 8.88 -15.55
CA LEU A 4 -4.73 10.01 -15.40
C LEU A 4 -5.39 11.23 -16.04
N ASP A 5 -6.13 12.01 -15.25
CA ASP A 5 -6.77 13.24 -15.71
C ASP A 5 -5.72 14.18 -16.34
N ARG A 6 -6.06 14.82 -17.46
CA ARG A 6 -5.19 15.78 -18.17
C ARG A 6 -4.79 16.98 -17.30
N LYS A 7 -5.55 17.26 -16.22
CA LYS A 7 -5.17 18.25 -15.20
C LYS A 7 -3.91 17.86 -14.43
N TRP A 8 -3.78 16.58 -14.06
CA TRP A 8 -2.61 16.02 -13.37
C TRP A 8 -1.35 16.24 -14.22
N HIS A 9 -1.40 15.84 -15.49
CA HIS A 9 -0.28 15.97 -16.43
C HIS A 9 0.27 17.41 -16.55
N LYS A 10 -0.60 18.43 -16.61
CA LYS A 10 -0.16 19.82 -16.79
C LYS A 10 0.47 20.44 -15.54
N VAL A 11 -0.05 20.14 -14.35
CA VAL A 11 0.50 20.66 -13.07
C VAL A 11 1.88 20.05 -12.80
N VAL A 12 2.00 18.77 -13.13
CA VAL A 12 3.20 17.95 -12.95
C VAL A 12 4.29 18.36 -13.92
N GLU A 13 3.99 18.47 -15.21
CA GLU A 13 4.98 18.86 -16.23
C GLU A 13 5.55 20.24 -15.99
N LYS A 14 4.74 21.19 -15.49
CA LYS A 14 5.19 22.54 -15.14
C LYS A 14 6.11 22.58 -13.91
N LYS A 15 5.89 21.70 -12.92
CA LYS A 15 6.74 21.62 -11.72
C LYS A 15 7.99 20.74 -11.93
N LEU A 16 7.91 19.77 -12.84
CA LEU A 16 9.04 18.94 -13.30
C LEU A 16 10.17 19.75 -13.97
N THR A 17 9.87 20.93 -14.49
CA THR A 17 10.86 21.86 -15.05
C THR A 17 11.55 22.73 -13.99
N GLU A 18 11.09 22.71 -12.73
CA GLU A 18 11.63 23.51 -11.63
C GLU A 18 12.50 22.68 -10.65
N LEU A 19 12.50 21.35 -10.77
CA LEU A 19 13.26 20.41 -9.94
C LEU A 19 14.39 19.79 -10.77
N GLU A 20 15.50 20.53 -10.91
CA GLU A 20 16.59 20.14 -11.81
C GLU A 20 17.55 19.08 -11.23
N ASP A 21 17.46 18.70 -9.95
CA ASP A 21 18.45 17.81 -9.29
C ASP A 21 17.83 16.73 -8.37
N GLU A 22 16.92 15.89 -8.88
CA GLU A 22 16.47 14.71 -8.12
C GLU A 22 17.49 13.56 -8.24
N PRO A 23 17.97 12.97 -7.12
CA PRO A 23 18.98 11.92 -7.14
C PRO A 23 18.46 10.66 -7.83
N PHE A 24 19.28 10.12 -8.74
CA PHE A 24 18.94 8.94 -9.53
C PHE A 24 18.58 7.75 -8.63
N GLY A 25 17.36 7.21 -8.77
CA GLY A 25 16.90 6.04 -8.03
C GLY A 25 16.17 6.34 -6.72
N GLU A 26 15.91 7.61 -6.39
CA GLU A 26 15.02 7.99 -5.29
C GLU A 26 13.68 8.55 -5.81
N ILE A 27 12.59 8.28 -5.09
CA ILE A 27 11.33 9.02 -5.25
C ILE A 27 11.14 9.89 -4.01
N ILE A 28 10.88 11.17 -4.22
CA ILE A 28 10.41 12.07 -3.19
C ILE A 28 8.88 12.13 -3.21
N VAL A 29 8.29 11.73 -2.10
CA VAL A 29 6.84 11.86 -1.84
C VAL A 29 6.61 13.24 -1.22
N HIS A 30 5.95 14.11 -1.97
CA HIS A 30 5.62 15.46 -1.54
C HIS A 30 4.23 15.50 -0.89
N GLY A 31 4.01 16.51 -0.05
CA GLY A 31 2.64 16.90 0.35
C GLY A 31 1.92 17.61 -0.80
N GLY A 32 0.59 17.56 -0.80
CA GLY A 32 -0.22 18.41 -1.68
C GLY A 32 0.03 19.89 -1.37
N ASN A 33 0.56 20.66 -2.33
CA ASN A 33 0.78 22.11 -2.19
C ASN A 33 -0.48 22.95 -2.49
N ASP A 34 -1.63 22.30 -2.69
CA ASP A 34 -2.91 22.91 -3.09
C ASP A 34 -3.97 22.85 -1.97
N GLY A 35 -3.58 22.41 -0.77
CA GLY A 35 -4.51 22.20 0.35
C GLY A 35 -5.38 20.95 0.20
N SER A 36 -5.15 20.12 -0.82
CA SER A 36 -5.64 18.74 -0.83
C SER A 36 -4.71 17.89 0.04
N ASP A 37 -5.27 17.00 0.85
CA ASP A 37 -4.47 16.04 1.62
C ASP A 37 -3.85 14.94 0.72
N GLU A 38 -3.82 15.12 -0.61
CA GLU A 38 -3.38 14.09 -1.56
C GLU A 38 -1.87 14.24 -1.82
N GLY A 39 -1.05 13.42 -1.16
CA GLY A 39 0.40 13.42 -1.35
C GLY A 39 0.81 12.98 -2.76
N TRP A 40 1.15 13.90 -3.65
CA TRP A 40 1.63 13.57 -4.98
C TRP A 40 3.12 13.16 -4.94
N SER A 41 3.51 12.22 -5.80
CA SER A 41 4.92 11.84 -5.98
C SER A 41 5.36 12.08 -7.40
N ILE A 42 6.53 12.69 -7.56
CA ILE A 42 7.11 12.99 -8.86
C ILE A 42 7.89 11.76 -9.33
N ALA A 43 7.38 11.09 -10.35
CA ALA A 43 8.20 10.22 -11.16
C ALA A 43 7.87 10.40 -12.64
N ARG A 44 8.87 10.73 -13.48
CA ARG A 44 8.71 10.54 -14.92
C ARG A 44 8.51 9.04 -15.16
N ARG A 45 7.56 8.66 -16.00
CA ARG A 45 7.14 7.24 -16.23
C ARG A 45 8.30 6.26 -16.52
N ASN A 46 9.45 6.74 -17.01
CA ASN A 46 10.63 5.91 -17.29
C ASN A 46 11.67 5.84 -16.15
N TRP A 47 11.43 6.47 -14.99
CA TRP A 47 12.33 6.45 -13.83
C TRP A 47 11.91 5.48 -12.71
N LEU A 48 10.63 5.10 -12.64
CA LEU A 48 10.09 4.23 -11.57
C LEU A 48 10.76 2.85 -11.51
N THR A 49 11.17 2.30 -12.65
CA THR A 49 11.83 0.98 -12.70
C THR A 49 13.23 0.98 -12.08
N GLN A 50 13.80 2.14 -11.77
CA GLN A 50 15.13 2.27 -11.16
C GLN A 50 15.09 2.73 -9.70
N VAL A 51 13.89 2.92 -9.15
CA VAL A 51 13.69 3.43 -7.80
C VAL A 51 14.04 2.34 -6.80
N THR A 52 14.96 2.67 -5.90
CA THR A 52 15.41 1.79 -4.82
C THR A 52 15.08 2.35 -3.44
N LYS A 53 14.72 3.64 -3.38
CA LYS A 53 14.48 4.35 -2.12
C LYS A 53 13.34 5.35 -2.25
N VAL A 54 12.51 5.44 -1.21
CA VAL A 54 11.44 6.43 -1.07
C VAL A 54 11.83 7.39 0.05
N VAL A 55 11.71 8.69 -0.22
CA VAL A 55 11.98 9.76 0.74
C VAL A 55 10.69 10.55 0.96
N PHE A 56 10.33 10.77 2.22
CA PHE A 56 9.15 11.53 2.60
C PHE A 56 9.56 12.91 3.11
N LEU A 57 8.91 13.97 2.62
CA LEU A 57 9.14 15.33 3.14
C LEU A 57 8.41 15.54 4.47
N LEU A 58 8.90 16.49 5.28
CA LEU A 58 8.32 16.81 6.57
C LEU A 58 6.88 17.34 6.43
N ASN A 59 6.04 17.04 7.44
CA ASN A 59 4.66 17.53 7.62
C ASN A 59 3.60 16.98 6.65
N ILE A 60 3.87 15.88 5.95
CA ILE A 60 2.81 15.17 5.22
C ILE A 60 1.99 14.29 6.18
N THR A 61 0.68 14.27 5.98
CA THR A 61 -0.24 13.44 6.78
C THR A 61 -0.81 12.26 5.98
N LYS A 62 -0.58 12.21 4.67
CA LYS A 62 -1.02 11.14 3.78
C LYS A 62 0.01 10.90 2.68
N VAL A 63 0.17 9.64 2.28
CA VAL A 63 0.80 9.26 1.01
C VAL A 63 -0.33 9.24 -0.02
N GLY A 64 -0.22 10.00 -1.11
CA GLY A 64 -1.30 10.07 -2.09
C GLY A 64 -1.26 8.95 -3.13
N ASP A 65 -2.24 9.02 -4.01
CA ASP A 65 -2.52 7.97 -4.98
C ASP A 65 -1.37 7.78 -5.95
N CYS A 66 -1.07 6.51 -6.28
CA CYS A 66 -0.02 6.11 -7.21
C CYS A 66 1.39 6.65 -6.87
N ALA A 67 1.68 7.00 -5.62
CA ALA A 67 2.93 7.63 -5.19
C ALA A 67 4.21 6.93 -5.71
N CYS A 68 4.23 5.60 -5.63
CA CYS A 68 5.39 4.76 -5.92
C CYS A 68 4.98 3.49 -6.70
N PHE A 69 3.95 3.58 -7.54
CA PHE A 69 3.48 2.42 -8.30
C PHE A 69 4.55 1.92 -9.30
N TYR A 70 4.66 0.60 -9.43
CA TYR A 70 5.62 -0.11 -10.29
C TYR A 70 7.10 0.20 -10.03
N ALA A 71 7.48 0.53 -8.79
CA ALA A 71 8.88 0.64 -8.38
C ALA A 71 9.53 -0.76 -8.27
N LYS A 72 9.95 -1.29 -9.42
CA LYS A 72 10.41 -2.70 -9.55
C LYS A 72 11.70 -3.04 -8.79
N LEU A 73 12.48 -2.05 -8.36
CA LEU A 73 13.71 -2.26 -7.58
C LEU A 73 13.59 -1.83 -6.12
N LEU A 74 12.43 -1.34 -5.69
CA LEU A 74 12.21 -0.91 -4.32
C LEU A 74 12.10 -2.13 -3.41
N VAL A 75 12.99 -2.26 -2.44
CA VAL A 75 13.05 -3.43 -1.55
C VAL A 75 12.38 -3.19 -0.20
N ALA A 76 12.45 -1.95 0.30
CA ALA A 76 11.93 -1.60 1.60
C ALA A 76 11.37 -0.18 1.61
N VAL A 77 10.35 0.06 2.42
CA VAL A 77 9.76 1.38 2.65
C VAL A 77 9.54 1.59 4.13
N ASP A 78 9.98 2.74 4.63
CA ASP A 78 9.69 3.19 5.99
C ASP A 78 8.70 4.36 5.95
N ILE A 79 7.45 4.10 6.32
CA ILE A 79 6.40 5.11 6.32
C ILE A 79 6.53 5.93 7.62
N PRO A 80 6.78 7.25 7.55
CA PRO A 80 7.10 8.04 8.72
C PRO A 80 5.89 8.29 9.62
N GLU A 81 6.18 8.55 10.91
CA GLU A 81 5.18 9.00 11.87
C GLU A 81 4.44 10.26 11.40
N GLY A 82 3.16 10.35 11.73
CA GLY A 82 2.27 11.42 11.26
C GLY A 82 1.47 11.08 10.01
N ILE A 83 1.89 10.07 9.24
CA ILE A 83 1.07 9.53 8.14
C ILE A 83 -0.16 8.82 8.72
N THR A 84 -1.34 9.23 8.26
CA THR A 84 -2.65 8.72 8.67
C THR A 84 -3.29 7.86 7.59
N SER A 85 -2.93 8.03 6.32
CA SER A 85 -3.42 7.17 5.24
C SER A 85 -2.40 6.99 4.11
N ILE A 86 -2.46 5.84 3.47
CA ILE A 86 -1.73 5.54 2.24
C ILE A 86 -2.76 5.38 1.12
N GLY A 87 -2.56 6.13 0.04
CA GLY A 87 -3.52 6.30 -1.04
C GLY A 87 -3.72 5.06 -1.91
N ARG A 88 -4.62 5.22 -2.88
CA ARG A 88 -4.94 4.19 -3.87
C ARG A 88 -3.69 3.87 -4.70
N ALA A 89 -3.40 2.58 -4.85
CA ALA A 89 -2.32 2.08 -5.69
C ALA A 89 -0.93 2.68 -5.40
N SER A 90 -0.68 3.23 -4.20
CA SER A 90 0.57 3.94 -3.89
C SER A 90 1.81 3.07 -4.05
N PHE A 91 1.74 1.75 -3.89
CA PHE A 91 2.85 0.81 -4.10
C PHE A 91 2.48 -0.33 -5.05
N LEU A 92 1.46 -0.15 -5.89
CA LEU A 92 0.97 -1.20 -6.78
C LEU A 92 2.09 -1.73 -7.69
N GLY A 93 2.30 -3.05 -7.72
CA GLY A 93 3.28 -3.71 -8.60
C GLY A 93 4.74 -3.43 -8.25
N CYS A 94 5.05 -3.10 -6.99
CA CYS A 94 6.42 -3.05 -6.47
C CYS A 94 6.92 -4.48 -6.20
N ASP A 95 7.22 -5.24 -7.27
CA ASP A 95 7.47 -6.68 -7.19
C ASP A 95 8.67 -7.04 -6.30
N SER A 96 9.63 -6.13 -6.09
CA SER A 96 10.79 -6.35 -5.20
C SER A 96 10.56 -5.92 -3.75
N LEU A 97 9.42 -5.29 -3.43
CA LEU A 97 9.14 -4.76 -2.10
C LEU A 97 8.93 -5.93 -1.14
N LYS A 98 9.87 -6.10 -0.21
CA LYS A 98 9.86 -7.17 0.79
C LYS A 98 9.44 -6.71 2.17
N TYR A 99 9.81 -5.48 2.52
CA TYR A 99 9.68 -4.96 3.88
C TYR A 99 8.97 -3.62 3.87
N ILE A 100 8.03 -3.47 4.78
CA ILE A 100 7.39 -2.19 5.05
C ILE A 100 7.20 -2.00 6.55
N THR A 101 7.52 -0.81 7.02
CA THR A 101 7.21 -0.36 8.38
C THR A 101 6.13 0.72 8.32
N PHE A 102 5.17 0.61 9.25
CA PHE A 102 4.01 1.49 9.32
C PHE A 102 4.03 2.30 10.63
N PRO A 103 3.58 3.56 10.59
CA PRO A 103 3.56 4.40 11.78
C PRO A 103 2.34 4.09 12.65
N LYS A 104 2.43 4.43 13.94
CA LYS A 104 1.30 4.27 14.87
C LYS A 104 0.09 5.07 14.40
N SER A 105 0.29 6.23 13.76
CA SER A 105 -0.78 7.11 13.29
C SER A 105 -1.62 6.55 12.14
N LEU A 106 -1.17 5.51 11.45
CA LEU A 106 -1.85 4.96 10.27
C LEU A 106 -3.30 4.55 10.60
N ARG A 107 -4.25 4.94 9.75
CA ARG A 107 -5.69 4.63 9.83
C ARG A 107 -6.20 3.89 8.61
N LEU A 108 -5.69 4.19 7.41
CA LEU A 108 -6.21 3.65 6.15
C LEU A 108 -5.08 3.20 5.24
N ILE A 109 -5.22 1.97 4.71
CA ILE A 109 -4.48 1.49 3.53
C ILE A 109 -5.47 1.47 2.37
N GLY A 110 -5.22 2.30 1.35
CA GLY A 110 -6.14 2.54 0.24
C GLY A 110 -6.31 1.36 -0.71
N GLU A 111 -7.25 1.52 -1.63
CA GLU A 111 -7.54 0.53 -2.67
C GLU A 111 -6.29 0.16 -3.48
N ALA A 112 -6.07 -1.14 -3.67
CA ALA A 112 -4.96 -1.72 -4.43
C ALA A 112 -3.56 -1.22 -4.01
N CYS A 113 -3.42 -0.69 -2.79
CA CYS A 113 -2.20 -0.04 -2.31
C CYS A 113 -0.94 -0.89 -2.51
N PHE A 114 -0.99 -2.18 -2.17
CA PHE A 114 0.10 -3.15 -2.33
C PHE A 114 -0.28 -4.27 -3.31
N CYS A 115 -1.27 -4.03 -4.18
CA CYS A 115 -1.67 -5.00 -5.19
C CYS A 115 -0.46 -5.40 -6.05
N MET A 116 -0.27 -6.69 -6.27
CA MET A 116 0.85 -7.28 -7.04
C MET A 116 2.25 -7.03 -6.47
N CYS A 117 2.39 -6.73 -5.17
CA CYS A 117 3.68 -6.74 -4.49
C CYS A 117 4.12 -8.20 -4.22
N SER A 118 4.52 -8.92 -5.26
CA SER A 118 4.73 -10.37 -5.23
C SER A 118 5.84 -10.85 -4.28
N SER A 119 6.83 -10.02 -3.96
CA SER A 119 7.87 -10.32 -2.97
C SER A 119 7.55 -9.84 -1.55
N LEU A 120 6.38 -9.26 -1.29
CA LEU A 120 6.05 -8.78 0.06
C LEU A 120 5.84 -9.97 0.97
N GLU A 121 6.70 -10.13 1.97
CA GLU A 121 6.76 -11.36 2.79
C GLU A 121 5.96 -11.25 4.08
N ARG A 122 5.99 -10.07 4.72
CA ARG A 122 5.38 -9.82 6.03
C ARG A 122 4.79 -8.42 6.11
N VAL A 123 3.63 -8.33 6.76
CA VAL A 123 2.94 -7.06 7.04
C VAL A 123 2.61 -7.01 8.54
N ASP A 124 3.23 -6.09 9.27
CA ASP A 124 2.98 -5.91 10.69
C ASP A 124 2.20 -4.61 10.94
N LEU A 125 0.89 -4.73 11.20
CA LEU A 125 0.03 -3.61 11.56
C LEU A 125 -0.29 -3.57 13.06
N LEU A 126 0.27 -4.48 13.87
CA LEU A 126 -0.12 -4.70 15.26
C LEU A 126 -0.08 -3.42 16.11
N HIS A 127 0.92 -2.57 15.88
CA HIS A 127 1.14 -1.34 16.63
C HIS A 127 0.59 -0.08 15.93
N THR A 128 -0.18 -0.26 14.86
CA THR A 128 -0.87 0.83 14.15
C THR A 128 -2.26 1.06 14.72
N ASN A 129 -2.90 2.14 14.30
CA ASN A 129 -4.34 2.37 14.53
C ASN A 129 -5.15 2.09 13.26
N ALA A 130 -4.69 1.19 12.37
CA ALA A 130 -5.35 0.93 11.11
C ALA A 130 -6.81 0.51 11.36
N GLN A 131 -7.74 1.13 10.66
CA GLN A 131 -9.19 0.93 10.77
C GLN A 131 -9.77 0.26 9.52
N GLU A 132 -9.14 0.49 8.37
CA GLU A 132 -9.64 0.04 7.08
C GLU A 132 -8.50 -0.38 6.13
N LEU A 133 -8.71 -1.53 5.46
CA LEU A 133 -7.99 -1.95 4.26
C LEU A 133 -8.93 -1.81 3.07
N GLY A 134 -8.52 -1.10 2.02
CA GLY A 134 -9.31 -0.89 0.82
C GLY A 134 -9.44 -2.15 -0.06
N LEU A 135 -10.32 -2.09 -1.06
CA LEU A 135 -10.48 -3.10 -2.11
C LEU A 135 -9.11 -3.52 -2.67
N ASP A 136 -8.86 -4.81 -2.85
CA ASP A 136 -7.63 -5.36 -3.43
C ASP A 136 -6.31 -4.92 -2.74
N ALA A 137 -6.34 -4.41 -1.50
CA ALA A 137 -5.17 -3.76 -0.89
C ALA A 137 -3.88 -4.62 -0.90
N PHE A 138 -3.99 -5.95 -0.80
CA PHE A 138 -2.89 -6.91 -0.92
C PHE A 138 -3.15 -8.00 -1.98
N TYR A 139 -4.01 -7.72 -2.96
CA TYR A 139 -4.32 -8.68 -4.04
C TYR A 139 -3.04 -9.12 -4.76
N GLY A 140 -2.81 -10.43 -4.88
CA GLY A 140 -1.65 -10.97 -5.59
C GLY A 140 -0.30 -10.78 -4.89
N CYS A 141 -0.28 -10.49 -3.58
CA CYS A 141 0.94 -10.58 -2.77
C CYS A 141 1.31 -12.04 -2.53
N THR A 142 1.81 -12.73 -3.56
CA THR A 142 1.97 -14.18 -3.57
C THR A 142 2.94 -14.72 -2.52
N SER A 143 3.92 -13.93 -2.06
CA SER A 143 4.88 -14.33 -1.02
C SER A 143 4.48 -13.91 0.39
N LEU A 144 3.32 -13.26 0.57
CA LEU A 144 2.87 -12.76 1.86
C LEU A 144 2.49 -13.94 2.74
N ARG A 145 3.32 -14.22 3.75
CA ARG A 145 3.16 -15.39 4.64
C ARG A 145 2.77 -15.04 6.07
N GLU A 146 2.91 -13.78 6.46
CA GLU A 146 2.61 -13.32 7.82
C GLU A 146 1.94 -11.95 7.77
N MET A 147 0.78 -11.84 8.43
CA MET A 147 0.10 -10.57 8.65
C MET A 147 -0.35 -10.43 10.10
N LYS A 148 0.13 -9.37 10.77
CA LYS A 148 -0.35 -9.01 12.11
C LYS A 148 -1.33 -7.86 12.02
N ILE A 149 -2.47 -8.00 12.69
CA ILE A 149 -3.60 -7.07 12.60
C ILE A 149 -3.82 -6.39 13.96
N PRO A 150 -4.08 -5.07 14.01
CA PRO A 150 -4.46 -4.37 15.23
C PRO A 150 -5.96 -4.53 15.53
N ASP A 151 -6.35 -4.43 16.80
CA ASP A 151 -7.77 -4.51 17.21
C ASP A 151 -8.66 -3.43 16.59
N SER A 152 -8.06 -2.30 16.23
CA SER A 152 -8.74 -1.20 15.58
C SER A 152 -9.20 -1.53 14.17
N LEU A 153 -8.66 -2.58 13.54
CA LEU A 153 -8.98 -2.92 12.15
C LEU A 153 -10.36 -3.58 12.09
N GLN A 154 -11.32 -2.87 11.49
CA GLN A 154 -12.73 -3.27 11.47
C GLN A 154 -13.30 -3.38 10.06
N LYS A 155 -12.67 -2.75 9.07
CA LYS A 155 -13.18 -2.71 7.70
C LYS A 155 -12.18 -3.31 6.72
N PHE A 156 -12.71 -4.15 5.84
CA PHE A 156 -11.97 -4.80 4.78
C PHE A 156 -12.73 -4.58 3.48
N GLY A 157 -12.04 -4.12 2.46
CA GLY A 157 -12.54 -4.14 1.10
C GLY A 157 -12.64 -5.58 0.58
N GLU A 158 -13.26 -5.73 -0.58
CA GLU A 158 -13.31 -7.03 -1.24
C GLU A 158 -11.90 -7.45 -1.68
N HIS A 159 -11.66 -8.77 -1.77
CA HIS A 159 -10.44 -9.36 -2.35
C HIS A 159 -9.11 -8.91 -1.74
N VAL A 160 -9.10 -8.33 -0.53
CA VAL A 160 -7.89 -7.78 0.12
C VAL A 160 -6.73 -8.76 0.10
N PHE A 161 -6.97 -10.06 0.33
CA PHE A 161 -5.95 -11.12 0.36
C PHE A 161 -6.08 -12.14 -0.78
N ARG A 162 -6.86 -11.84 -1.82
CA ARG A 162 -7.01 -12.77 -2.95
C ARG A 162 -5.64 -13.01 -3.60
N ASN A 163 -5.34 -14.26 -3.93
CA ASN A 163 -4.05 -14.72 -4.47
C ASN A 163 -2.83 -14.51 -3.54
N CYS A 164 -3.04 -14.40 -2.22
CA CYS A 164 -1.97 -14.50 -1.23
C CYS A 164 -1.77 -15.97 -0.82
N TYR A 165 -1.19 -16.79 -1.71
CA TYR A 165 -1.17 -18.25 -1.55
C TYR A 165 -0.33 -18.75 -0.37
N GLU A 166 0.70 -18.00 0.04
CA GLU A 166 1.59 -18.35 1.16
C GLU A 166 1.07 -17.86 2.52
N LEU A 167 -0.04 -17.11 2.54
CA LEU A 167 -0.63 -16.61 3.77
C LEU A 167 -1.29 -17.78 4.49
N VAL A 168 -0.51 -18.46 5.33
CA VAL A 168 -0.94 -19.64 6.06
C VAL A 168 -2.19 -19.29 6.87
N PRO A 169 -3.35 -19.92 6.60
CA PRO A 169 -4.44 -19.90 7.56
C PRO A 169 -3.89 -20.58 8.81
N TRP A 170 -3.87 -19.88 9.95
CA TRP A 170 -3.40 -20.43 11.24
C TRP A 170 -4.29 -21.56 11.81
N LEU A 171 -5.05 -22.23 10.96
CA LEU A 171 -5.92 -23.33 11.28
C LEU A 171 -5.33 -24.59 10.64
N GLY A 172 -4.79 -25.47 11.49
CA GLY A 172 -4.75 -26.88 11.13
C GLY A 172 -6.16 -27.29 10.67
N ASP A 173 -6.21 -27.94 9.51
CA ASP A 173 -7.35 -28.66 8.95
C ASP A 173 -8.44 -27.91 8.14
N ILE A 174 -8.36 -26.60 7.88
CA ILE A 174 -9.24 -25.96 6.88
C ILE A 174 -8.50 -25.82 5.54
N ASN A 175 -8.43 -26.95 4.81
CA ASN A 175 -8.50 -26.86 3.36
C ASN A 175 -9.88 -26.29 3.01
N LEU A 176 -9.94 -25.36 2.05
CA LEU A 176 -11.12 -24.68 1.49
C LEU A 176 -11.35 -23.25 2.03
N ILE A 177 -10.64 -22.28 1.45
CA ILE A 177 -11.29 -21.02 1.09
C ILE A 177 -10.92 -20.76 -0.37
N ASP A 178 -11.84 -21.10 -1.26
CA ASP A 178 -11.82 -20.60 -2.62
C ASP A 178 -12.14 -19.10 -2.56
N PHE A 179 -11.19 -18.24 -2.94
CA PHE A 179 -11.32 -16.78 -2.85
C PHE A 179 -12.13 -16.17 -4.00
N ASP A 180 -12.97 -16.96 -4.69
CA ASP A 180 -13.60 -16.57 -5.94
C ASP A 180 -15.14 -16.67 -5.91
N ASP A 181 -15.79 -15.60 -5.47
CA ASP A 181 -17.06 -15.14 -6.09
C ASP A 181 -17.40 -13.64 -5.90
N GLY A 182 -16.53 -12.83 -5.25
CA GLY A 182 -16.80 -11.39 -5.15
C GLY A 182 -17.97 -11.03 -4.25
N THR A 183 -18.35 -11.92 -3.33
CA THR A 183 -19.15 -11.54 -2.17
C THR A 183 -18.24 -11.34 -0.96
N PRO A 184 -18.48 -10.35 -0.07
CA PRO A 184 -17.86 -10.32 1.25
C PRO A 184 -18.44 -11.49 2.04
N SER A 185 -17.89 -12.68 1.83
CA SER A 185 -18.37 -13.89 2.48
C SER A 185 -18.03 -13.86 3.97
N GLU A 186 -18.84 -14.57 4.75
CA GLU A 186 -18.73 -14.78 6.21
C GLU A 186 -17.28 -15.09 6.67
N VAL A 187 -16.46 -15.59 5.76
CA VAL A 187 -15.01 -15.80 5.86
C VAL A 187 -14.25 -14.57 6.37
N THR A 188 -14.61 -13.36 5.95
CA THR A 188 -13.92 -12.13 6.42
C THR A 188 -14.16 -11.90 7.91
N TYR A 189 -15.37 -12.23 8.39
CA TYR A 189 -15.72 -12.14 9.81
C TYR A 189 -15.06 -13.26 10.63
N GLU A 190 -14.97 -14.49 10.10
CA GLU A 190 -14.31 -15.60 10.78
C GLU A 190 -12.79 -15.41 10.89
N VAL A 191 -12.14 -14.91 9.84
CA VAL A 191 -10.71 -14.58 9.86
C VAL A 191 -10.45 -13.46 10.89
N VAL A 192 -11.27 -12.40 10.91
CA VAL A 192 -11.11 -11.29 11.88
C VAL A 192 -11.44 -11.72 13.31
N ALA A 193 -12.49 -12.53 13.52
CA ALA A 193 -12.86 -13.04 14.83
C ALA A 193 -11.79 -13.99 15.39
N HIS A 194 -11.19 -14.82 14.54
CA HIS A 194 -10.13 -15.74 14.94
C HIS A 194 -8.81 -15.00 15.23
N LEU A 195 -8.44 -14.02 14.41
CA LEU A 195 -7.25 -13.20 14.64
C LEU A 195 -7.32 -12.39 15.95
N ARG A 196 -8.53 -11.97 16.38
CA ARG A 196 -8.74 -11.31 17.69
C ARG A 196 -8.73 -12.27 18.88
N SER A 197 -8.94 -13.58 18.66
CA SER A 197 -8.99 -14.59 19.72
C SER A 197 -7.62 -15.09 20.20
N ILE A 198 -6.54 -14.67 19.53
CA ILE A 198 -5.15 -15.11 19.79
C ILE A 198 -4.35 -14.01 20.55
N GLN A 199 -5.04 -13.04 21.14
CA GLN A 199 -4.46 -12.10 22.13
C GLN A 199 -4.56 -12.66 23.55
#